data_AF-A0AAE5XL70-F1
#
_entry.id   AF-A0AAE5XL70-F1
#
_cell.length_a   1.000
_cell.length_b   1.000
_cell.length_c   1.000
_cell.angle_alpha   90.00
_cell.angle_beta   90.00
_cell.angle_gamma   90.00
#
_symmetry.space_group_name_H-M   'P 1'
#
loop_
_entity.id
_entity.type
_entity.pdbx_description
1 polymer ?
#
loop_
_entity_poly.entity_id
_entity_poly.type
_entity_poly.pdbx_seq_one_letter_code
_entity_poly.pdbx_strand_id
1 'polypeptide(L)'
;MRFLLKAFGWAALLTGNCLNAMAAEVGCYRDDVMAALSTSPVTSSAASSETASKAGFRVSLKPLTMSPSIRRIRIVIGEVEAASVPGPRFWSEFSWPASNPDAYVEVETLNGDRRRYDFLGEWALFRFLGQARITPESDTSGQAQFDFGGLQVTYQIKTATATQFNVLQKLSDYPCLESMP
;
A
#
# COMPACT_ATOMS: atom_id res chain seq x y z
N MET A 1 -26.10 -23.00 47.27
CA MET A 1 -24.88 -22.54 47.96
C MET A 1 -23.70 -23.36 47.45
N ARG A 2 -22.61 -22.69 47.09
CA ARG A 2 -21.29 -23.18 46.63
C ARG A 2 -21.09 -23.47 45.13
N PHE A 3 -20.58 -22.42 44.48
CA PHE A 3 -19.66 -22.41 43.35
C PHE A 3 -18.56 -23.47 43.43
N LEU A 4 -18.14 -23.96 42.26
CA LEU A 4 -16.74 -24.31 41.98
C LEU A 4 -16.48 -24.17 40.47
N LEU A 5 -15.90 -23.02 40.10
CA LEU A 5 -15.12 -22.85 38.88
C LEU A 5 -13.91 -23.77 38.93
N LYS A 6 -13.60 -24.45 37.82
CA LYS A 6 -12.21 -24.77 37.46
C LYS A 6 -11.98 -24.47 35.99
N ALA A 7 -11.06 -23.52 35.78
CA ALA A 7 -10.38 -23.21 34.55
C ALA A 7 -9.45 -24.36 34.13
N PHE A 8 -9.17 -24.42 32.81
CA PHE A 8 -7.87 -24.63 32.14
C PHE A 8 -8.06 -25.42 30.85
N GLY A 9 -7.61 -24.86 29.74
CA GLY A 9 -7.54 -25.56 28.46
C GLY A 9 -7.51 -24.66 27.23
N TRP A 10 -6.82 -23.51 27.28
CA TRP A 10 -6.44 -22.79 26.06
C TRP A 10 -5.19 -23.44 25.49
N ALA A 11 -5.36 -24.23 24.43
CA ALA A 11 -4.28 -24.63 23.53
C ALA A 11 -4.91 -25.13 22.21
N ALA A 12 -5.21 -24.21 21.29
CA ALA A 12 -5.29 -24.53 19.87
C ALA A 12 -5.38 -23.26 19.02
N LEU A 13 -4.36 -23.08 18.18
CA LEU A 13 -4.46 -22.56 16.80
C LEU A 13 -4.89 -21.10 16.61
N LEU A 14 -3.97 -20.14 16.85
CA LEU A 14 -4.03 -18.82 16.22
C LEU A 14 -2.63 -18.30 15.84
N THR A 15 -1.89 -19.06 15.03
CA THR A 15 -0.69 -18.55 14.33
C THR A 15 -0.74 -18.71 12.81
N GLY A 16 -1.87 -19.14 12.23
CA GLY A 16 -1.94 -19.48 10.80
C GLY A 16 -2.82 -18.59 9.90
N ASN A 17 -3.73 -17.78 10.45
CA ASN A 17 -4.86 -17.30 9.64
C ASN A 17 -4.66 -15.97 8.89
N CYS A 18 -3.61 -15.20 9.17
CA CYS A 18 -3.27 -14.06 8.31
C CYS A 18 -2.46 -14.50 7.08
N LEU A 19 -1.49 -15.41 7.24
CA LEU A 19 -0.67 -15.93 6.14
C LEU A 19 -1.49 -16.72 5.12
N ASN A 20 -2.38 -17.61 5.59
CA ASN A 20 -3.16 -18.48 4.70
C ASN A 20 -4.30 -17.77 3.95
N ALA A 21 -4.85 -16.67 4.50
CA ALA A 21 -5.88 -15.90 3.82
C ALA A 21 -5.31 -15.06 2.65
N MET A 22 -4.03 -14.65 2.73
CA MET A 22 -3.39 -13.80 1.72
C MET A 22 -2.71 -14.57 0.59
N ALA A 23 -2.07 -15.70 0.90
CA ALA A 23 -1.50 -16.58 -0.13
C ALA A 23 -2.58 -17.13 -1.09
N ALA A 24 -3.83 -17.23 -0.62
CA ALA A 24 -4.98 -17.66 -1.41
C ALA A 24 -5.56 -16.57 -2.33
N GLU A 25 -5.44 -15.27 -2.00
CA GLU A 25 -5.99 -14.16 -2.80
C GLU A 25 -4.95 -13.40 -3.65
N VAL A 26 -3.66 -13.51 -3.34
CA VAL A 26 -2.60 -12.71 -3.97
C VAL A 26 -1.44 -13.59 -4.43
N GLY A 27 -1.76 -14.69 -5.14
CA GLY A 27 -0.84 -15.77 -5.56
C GLY A 27 0.42 -15.40 -6.37
N CYS A 28 0.84 -14.14 -6.38
CA CYS A 28 2.00 -13.61 -7.08
C CYS A 28 3.06 -12.97 -6.15
N TYR A 29 2.78 -12.70 -4.86
CA TYR A 29 3.82 -12.20 -3.94
C TYR A 29 4.43 -13.32 -3.10
N ARG A 30 5.77 -13.37 -3.04
CA ARG A 30 6.49 -14.36 -2.23
C ARG A 30 6.22 -14.17 -0.73
N ASP A 31 6.16 -15.28 0.00
CA ASP A 31 5.94 -15.34 1.44
C ASP A 31 6.91 -14.47 2.26
N ASP A 32 8.12 -14.20 1.77
CA ASP A 32 9.12 -13.39 2.47
C ASP A 32 8.85 -11.88 2.40
N VAL A 33 8.24 -11.40 1.31
CA VAL A 33 7.75 -10.01 1.19
C VAL A 33 6.55 -9.81 2.11
N MET A 34 5.65 -10.81 2.13
CA MET A 34 4.44 -10.79 2.95
C MET A 34 4.76 -10.93 4.45
N ALA A 35 5.74 -11.78 4.81
CA ALA A 35 6.22 -11.91 6.18
C ALA A 35 6.83 -10.59 6.68
N ALA A 36 7.65 -9.91 5.86
CA ALA A 36 8.27 -8.64 6.22
C ALA A 36 7.25 -7.51 6.51
N LEU A 37 6.13 -7.50 5.78
CA LEU A 37 5.00 -6.59 6.04
C LEU A 37 4.34 -6.90 7.38
N SER A 38 4.14 -8.17 7.72
CA SER A 38 3.48 -8.60 8.97
C SER A 38 4.32 -8.37 10.23
N THR A 39 5.64 -8.23 10.11
CA THR A 39 6.57 -8.07 11.25
C THR A 39 6.94 -6.64 11.59
N SER A 40 6.42 -5.64 10.86
CA SER A 40 6.77 -4.23 11.10
C SER A 40 5.86 -3.60 12.16
N PRO A 41 6.34 -3.29 13.38
CA PRO A 41 5.53 -2.58 14.36
C PRO A 41 5.38 -1.12 13.90
N VAL A 42 4.15 -0.70 13.62
CA VAL A 42 3.82 0.71 13.50
C VAL A 42 3.11 1.14 14.77
N THR A 43 3.72 2.09 15.47
CA THR A 43 3.05 2.88 16.49
C THR A 43 2.04 3.80 15.80
N SER A 44 0.79 3.36 15.68
CA SER A 44 -0.32 4.26 15.39
C SER A 44 -0.73 4.95 16.69
N SER A 45 -0.80 6.29 16.68
CA SER A 45 -1.37 7.06 17.78
C SER A 45 -2.86 7.26 17.53
N ALA A 46 -3.65 6.21 17.73
CA ALA A 46 -5.08 6.31 17.98
C ALA A 46 -5.52 5.08 18.76
N ALA A 47 -6.04 5.31 19.97
CA ALA A 47 -6.36 4.30 20.95
C ALA A 47 -7.47 3.34 20.47
N SER A 48 -7.21 2.04 20.61
CA SER A 48 -8.23 1.01 20.84
C SER A 48 -7.57 -0.14 21.59
N SER A 49 -8.20 -0.55 22.69
CA SER A 49 -7.68 -1.51 23.67
C SER A 49 -7.50 -2.93 23.11
N GLU A 50 -6.59 -3.67 23.78
CA GLU A 50 -6.31 -5.12 23.66
C GLU A 50 -5.42 -5.58 22.49
N THR A 51 -4.11 -5.51 22.74
CA THR A 51 -3.08 -6.52 22.40
C THR A 51 -3.21 -7.27 21.07
N ALA A 52 -2.95 -6.55 19.97
CA ALA A 52 -2.14 -7.03 18.86
C ALA A 52 -1.51 -5.79 18.21
N SER A 53 -0.19 -5.70 18.18
CA SER A 53 0.50 -4.67 17.40
C SER A 53 0.17 -4.92 15.93
N LYS A 54 -0.90 -4.30 15.41
CA LYS A 54 -1.31 -4.46 14.02
C LYS A 54 -0.16 -3.91 13.17
N ALA A 55 0.39 -4.75 12.29
CA ALA A 55 1.40 -4.32 11.34
C ALA A 55 0.87 -3.09 10.59
N GLY A 56 1.72 -2.09 10.41
CA GLY A 56 1.35 -0.90 9.67
C GLY A 56 2.42 -0.54 8.65
N PHE A 57 1.98 0.22 7.67
CA PHE A 57 2.83 0.71 6.60
C PHE A 57 2.44 2.15 6.31
N ARG A 58 3.44 3.05 6.17
CA ARG A 58 3.21 4.46 5.81
C ARG A 58 4.12 4.86 4.67
N VAL A 59 3.51 5.45 3.66
CA VAL A 59 4.20 5.95 2.48
C VAL A 59 3.73 7.36 2.16
N SER A 60 4.67 8.24 1.87
CA SER A 60 4.38 9.58 1.38
C SER A 60 4.78 9.69 -0.09
N LEU A 61 3.91 10.29 -0.90
CA LEU A 61 4.13 10.56 -2.31
C LEU A 61 4.08 12.06 -2.58
N LYS A 62 5.01 12.57 -3.39
CA LYS A 62 4.97 13.94 -3.91
C LYS A 62 5.28 13.94 -5.41
N PRO A 63 4.43 14.51 -6.27
CA PRO A 63 4.68 14.51 -7.71
C PRO A 63 5.99 15.22 -8.08
N LEU A 64 6.75 14.65 -9.01
CA LEU A 64 7.98 15.22 -9.59
C LEU A 64 7.83 15.58 -11.06
N THR A 65 7.23 14.71 -11.85
CA THR A 65 7.00 14.95 -13.27
C THR A 65 5.73 14.22 -13.66
N MET A 66 5.02 14.79 -14.62
CA MET A 66 3.81 14.22 -15.21
C MET A 66 3.94 14.42 -16.72
N SER A 67 3.44 13.48 -17.51
CA SER A 67 3.30 13.68 -18.95
C SER A 67 2.55 14.99 -19.23
N PRO A 68 2.98 15.80 -20.21
CA PRO A 68 2.39 17.11 -20.48
C PRO A 68 0.92 17.05 -20.93
N SER A 69 0.46 15.88 -21.38
CA SER A 69 -0.93 15.60 -21.71
C SER A 69 -1.83 15.40 -20.49
N ILE A 70 -1.28 15.23 -19.29
CA ILE A 70 -2.06 15.03 -18.06
C ILE A 70 -2.53 16.39 -17.54
N ARG A 71 -3.85 16.55 -17.41
CA ARG A 71 -4.50 17.69 -16.76
C ARG A 71 -4.54 17.52 -15.24
N ARG A 72 -4.88 16.32 -14.78
CA ARG A 72 -5.04 15.98 -13.37
C ARG A 72 -4.81 14.49 -13.16
N ILE A 73 -4.17 14.14 -12.05
CA ILE A 73 -4.17 12.78 -11.52
C ILE A 73 -4.72 12.81 -10.11
N ARG A 74 -5.63 11.89 -9.79
CA ARG A 74 -6.23 11.73 -8.47
C ARG A 74 -5.98 10.32 -7.99
N ILE A 75 -5.29 10.18 -6.86
CA ILE A 75 -5.07 8.91 -6.17
C ILE A 75 -5.99 8.90 -4.96
N VAL A 76 -6.78 7.85 -4.81
CA VAL A 76 -7.59 7.62 -3.61
C VAL A 76 -7.22 6.27 -3.03
N ILE A 77 -6.90 6.24 -1.74
CA ILE A 77 -6.58 5.03 -1.00
C ILE A 77 -7.33 5.12 0.33
N GLY A 78 -8.35 4.29 0.48
CA GLY A 78 -9.32 4.43 1.56
C GLY A 78 -9.96 5.81 1.61
N GLU A 79 -9.77 6.52 2.72
CA GLU A 79 -10.33 7.86 2.95
C GLU A 79 -9.40 8.99 2.49
N VAL A 80 -8.17 8.67 2.10
CA VAL A 80 -7.18 9.68 1.69
C VAL A 80 -7.27 9.91 0.19
N GLU A 81 -7.48 11.17 -0.19
CA GLU A 81 -7.41 11.63 -1.57
C GLU A 81 -6.20 12.54 -1.77
N ALA A 82 -5.38 12.22 -2.78
CA ALA A 82 -4.31 13.06 -3.27
C ALA A 82 -4.58 13.43 -4.74
N ALA A 83 -4.94 14.69 -4.97
CA ALA A 83 -5.06 15.24 -6.31
C ALA A 83 -3.80 16.03 -6.68
N SER A 84 -3.26 15.77 -7.86
CA SER A 84 -2.13 16.50 -8.42
C SER A 84 -2.51 17.11 -9.76
N VAL A 85 -2.13 18.37 -9.93
CA VAL A 85 -2.28 19.14 -11.17
C VAL A 85 -0.92 19.73 -11.55
N PRO A 86 -0.68 20.09 -12.82
CA PRO A 86 0.52 20.84 -13.19
C PRO A 86 0.62 22.12 -12.34
N GLY A 87 1.64 22.21 -11.50
CA GLY A 87 1.79 23.33 -10.56
C GLY A 87 2.39 22.92 -9.21
N PRO A 88 1.92 23.52 -8.09
CA PRO A 88 2.41 23.24 -6.75
C PRO A 88 2.31 21.75 -6.41
N ARG A 89 3.36 21.22 -5.78
CA ARG A 89 3.49 19.80 -5.46
C ARG A 89 3.54 19.62 -3.96
N PHE A 90 2.57 18.88 -3.44
CA PHE A 90 2.45 18.60 -2.01
C PHE A 90 2.73 17.12 -1.74
N TRP A 91 3.17 16.84 -0.52
CA TRP A 91 3.24 15.48 -0.01
C TRP A 91 1.85 15.02 0.38
N SER A 92 1.54 13.78 0.03
CA SER A 92 0.35 13.06 0.49
C SER A 92 0.80 11.77 1.16
N GLU A 93 0.31 11.51 2.37
CA GLU A 93 0.63 10.31 3.13
C GLU A 93 -0.52 9.31 3.04
N PHE A 94 -0.17 8.06 2.75
CA PHE A 94 -1.08 6.93 2.72
C PHE A 94 -0.62 5.91 3.75
N SER A 95 -1.59 5.28 4.40
CA SER A 95 -1.35 4.26 5.40
C SER A 95 -2.04 2.96 5.00
N TRP A 96 -1.44 1.87 5.47
CA TRP A 96 -2.08 0.57 5.51
C TRP A 96 -1.94 -0.01 6.92
N PRO A 97 -2.96 -0.70 7.45
CA PRO A 97 -4.30 -0.87 6.86
C PRO A 97 -5.11 0.45 6.88
N ALA A 98 -5.95 0.64 5.87
CA ALA A 98 -6.87 1.76 5.76
C ALA A 98 -8.29 1.33 6.19
N SER A 99 -9.13 2.27 6.66
CA SER A 99 -10.51 1.98 7.08
C SER A 99 -11.38 1.43 5.94
N ASN A 100 -11.18 1.97 4.73
CA ASN A 100 -11.65 1.40 3.49
C ASN A 100 -10.40 0.92 2.72
N PRO A 101 -10.28 -0.36 2.39
CA PRO A 101 -9.03 -0.88 1.85
C PRO A 101 -8.86 -0.63 0.35
N ASP A 102 -9.92 -0.28 -0.38
CA ASP A 102 -9.85 -0.08 -1.82
C ASP A 102 -9.05 1.17 -2.19
N ALA A 103 -8.42 1.12 -3.36
CA ALA A 103 -7.72 2.24 -3.96
C ALA A 103 -8.08 2.40 -5.43
N TYR A 104 -8.01 3.63 -5.93
CA TYR A 104 -8.10 3.88 -7.36
C TYR A 104 -7.27 5.09 -7.76
N VAL A 105 -6.87 5.10 -9.03
CA VAL A 105 -6.21 6.23 -9.67
C VAL A 105 -7.07 6.69 -10.83
N GLU A 106 -7.39 7.98 -10.88
CA GLU A 106 -8.06 8.62 -12.00
C GLU A 106 -7.06 9.56 -12.69
N VAL A 107 -6.87 9.37 -14.00
CA VAL A 107 -6.03 10.22 -14.84
C VAL A 107 -6.92 10.94 -15.84
N GLU A 108 -6.93 12.27 -15.78
CA GLU A 108 -7.63 13.14 -16.71
C GLU A 108 -6.62 13.84 -17.61
N THR A 109 -6.82 13.76 -18.92
CA THR A 109 -5.95 14.39 -19.92
C THR A 109 -6.45 15.78 -20.30
N LEU A 110 -5.61 16.58 -20.96
CA LEU A 110 -5.98 17.89 -21.50
C LEU A 110 -7.07 17.81 -22.57
N ASN A 111 -7.21 16.67 -23.24
CA ASN A 111 -8.24 16.44 -24.26
C ASN A 111 -9.61 16.06 -23.65
N GLY A 112 -9.69 15.90 -22.33
CA GLY A 112 -10.91 15.49 -21.62
C GLY A 112 -11.05 13.98 -21.43
N ASP A 113 -10.14 13.17 -21.98
CA ASP A 113 -10.14 11.73 -21.73
C ASP A 113 -9.88 11.46 -20.25
N ARG A 114 -10.68 10.56 -19.67
CA ARG A 114 -10.54 10.11 -18.29
C ARG A 114 -10.36 8.60 -18.26
N ARG A 115 -9.32 8.15 -17.57
CA ARG A 115 -9.07 6.73 -17.31
C ARG A 115 -9.02 6.48 -15.81
N ARG A 116 -9.56 5.34 -15.39
CA ARG A 116 -9.57 4.90 -13.99
C ARG A 116 -8.89 3.54 -13.88
N TYR A 117 -8.07 3.39 -12.86
CA TYR A 117 -7.35 2.17 -12.52
C TYR A 117 -7.72 1.81 -11.09
N ASP A 118 -8.41 0.68 -10.91
CA ASP A 118 -8.90 0.23 -9.61
C ASP A 118 -8.00 -0.86 -9.02
N PHE A 119 -7.81 -0.78 -7.70
CA PHE A 119 -7.05 -1.75 -6.91
C PHE A 119 -7.93 -2.11 -5.70
N LEU A 120 -8.30 -3.38 -5.56
CA LEU A 120 -9.32 -3.77 -4.60
C LEU A 120 -8.78 -4.63 -3.45
N GLY A 121 -9.48 -4.55 -2.32
CA GLY A 121 -9.28 -5.33 -1.11
C GLY A 121 -8.14 -4.82 -0.23
N GLU A 122 -7.93 -5.50 0.90
CA GLU A 122 -6.98 -5.12 1.96
C GLU A 122 -5.58 -4.76 1.44
N TRP A 123 -5.15 -5.31 0.30
CA TRP A 123 -3.83 -5.12 -0.28
C TRP A 123 -3.75 -4.05 -1.37
N ALA A 124 -4.79 -3.25 -1.59
CA ALA A 124 -4.85 -2.30 -2.70
C ALA A 124 -3.68 -1.32 -2.74
N LEU A 125 -3.23 -0.80 -1.58
CA LEU A 125 -2.06 0.08 -1.50
C LEU A 125 -0.82 -0.58 -2.11
N PHE A 126 -0.56 -1.85 -1.79
CA PHE A 126 0.60 -2.57 -2.30
C PHE A 126 0.45 -2.97 -3.76
N ARG A 127 -0.77 -3.32 -4.20
CA ARG A 127 -1.04 -3.54 -5.63
C ARG A 127 -0.78 -2.28 -6.46
N PHE A 128 -1.20 -1.12 -5.95
CA PHE A 128 -0.91 0.18 -6.53
C PHE A 128 0.59 0.46 -6.58
N LEU A 129 1.30 0.35 -5.45
CA LEU A 129 2.74 0.62 -5.38
C LEU A 129 3.56 -0.38 -6.21
N GLY A 130 3.07 -1.62 -6.37
CA GLY A 130 3.68 -2.63 -7.23
C GLY A 130 3.61 -2.32 -8.72
N GLN A 131 2.80 -1.33 -9.15
CA GLN A 131 2.84 -0.82 -10.53
C GLN A 131 4.02 0.13 -10.78
N ALA A 132 4.67 0.62 -9.72
CA ALA A 132 5.77 1.56 -9.84
C ALA A 132 7.10 0.86 -10.07
N ARG A 133 7.95 1.46 -10.90
CA ARG A 133 9.40 1.21 -10.87
C ARG A 133 10.03 2.13 -9.84
N ILE A 134 10.71 1.57 -8.85
CA ILE A 134 11.29 2.34 -7.74
C ILE A 134 12.81 2.45 -7.90
N THR A 135 13.29 3.68 -7.99
CA THR A 135 14.73 4.00 -7.98
C THR A 135 15.10 4.57 -6.62
N PRO A 136 15.92 3.88 -5.81
CA PRO A 136 16.30 4.38 -4.48
C PRO A 136 17.20 5.61 -4.57
N GLU A 137 16.99 6.56 -3.65
CA GLU A 137 17.86 7.73 -3.44
C GLU A 137 18.52 7.70 -2.04
N SER A 138 17.84 7.11 -1.06
CA SER A 138 18.37 6.82 0.28
C SER A 138 17.80 5.49 0.82
N ASP A 139 18.07 5.21 2.09
CA ASP A 139 17.51 4.06 2.82
C ASP A 139 15.99 4.15 3.05
N THR A 140 15.40 5.34 2.92
CA THR A 140 14.02 5.66 3.28
C THR A 140 13.26 6.37 2.17
N SER A 141 13.92 6.69 1.06
CA SER A 141 13.36 7.51 -0.01
C SER A 141 13.91 7.17 -1.40
N GLY A 142 13.13 7.53 -2.41
CA GLY A 142 13.49 7.34 -3.81
C GLY A 142 12.52 8.00 -4.77
N GLN A 143 12.55 7.56 -6.02
CA GLN A 143 11.58 7.94 -7.05
C GLN A 143 10.74 6.74 -7.45
N ALA A 144 9.43 6.93 -7.54
CA ALA A 144 8.48 5.93 -8.03
C ALA A 144 7.93 6.40 -9.39
N GLN A 145 8.21 5.65 -10.44
CA GLN A 145 7.72 5.91 -11.79
C GLN A 145 6.54 4.99 -12.10
N PHE A 146 5.40 5.58 -12.42
CA PHE A 146 4.19 4.90 -12.85
C PHE A 146 3.93 5.14 -14.34
N ASP A 147 3.38 4.14 -15.02
CA ASP A 147 2.87 4.25 -16.38
C ASP A 147 1.37 3.89 -16.40
N PHE A 148 0.53 4.86 -16.78
CA PHE A 148 -0.92 4.70 -16.87
C PHE A 148 -1.36 4.69 -18.33
N GLY A 149 -0.95 3.64 -19.06
CA GLY A 149 -1.29 3.47 -20.47
C GLY A 149 -0.58 4.51 -21.36
N GLY A 150 0.73 4.64 -21.18
CA GLY A 150 1.61 5.60 -21.85
C GLY A 150 1.66 6.98 -21.21
N LEU A 151 0.87 7.21 -20.15
CA LEU A 151 0.87 8.44 -19.36
C LEU A 151 1.78 8.25 -18.15
N GLN A 152 2.99 8.80 -18.23
CA GLN A 152 4.02 8.62 -17.21
C GLN A 152 3.89 9.67 -16.11
N VAL A 153 4.02 9.21 -14.87
CA VAL A 153 4.08 10.07 -13.69
C VAL A 153 5.20 9.58 -12.78
N THR A 154 6.09 10.50 -12.41
CA THR A 154 7.13 10.23 -11.41
C THR A 154 6.79 10.95 -10.12
N TYR A 155 6.86 10.23 -9.00
CA TYR A 155 6.74 10.76 -7.65
C TYR A 155 8.07 10.64 -6.91
N GLN A 156 8.38 11.58 -6.01
CA GLN A 156 9.23 11.26 -4.87
C GLN A 156 8.41 10.39 -3.92
N ILE A 157 9.02 9.31 -3.44
CA ILE A 157 8.44 8.38 -2.50
C ILE A 157 9.29 8.36 -1.23
N LYS A 158 8.62 8.33 -0.07
CA LYS A 158 9.25 8.19 1.25
C LYS A 158 8.47 7.21 2.08
N THR A 159 9.16 6.50 2.96
CA THR A 159 8.51 5.65 3.98
C THR A 159 8.96 6.05 5.37
N ALA A 160 8.25 5.56 6.39
CA ALA A 160 8.59 5.86 7.78
C ALA A 160 9.91 5.23 8.24
N THR A 161 10.34 4.11 7.63
CA THR A 161 11.52 3.35 8.06
C THR A 161 12.23 2.68 6.90
N ALA A 162 13.53 2.40 7.05
CA ALA A 162 14.30 1.69 6.03
C ALA A 162 13.76 0.27 5.74
N THR A 163 13.20 -0.39 6.75
CA THR A 163 12.53 -1.69 6.57
C THR A 163 11.33 -1.60 5.63
N GLN A 164 10.48 -0.58 5.80
CA GLN A 164 9.33 -0.34 4.92
C GLN A 164 9.78 0.01 3.51
N PHE A 165 10.84 0.79 3.36
CA PHE A 165 11.41 1.09 2.05
C PHE A 165 11.96 -0.15 1.34
N ASN A 166 12.69 -1.01 2.06
CA ASN A 166 13.21 -2.27 1.51
C ASN A 166 12.07 -3.19 1.03
N VAL A 167 10.94 -3.21 1.73
CA VAL A 167 9.75 -3.92 1.25
C VAL A 167 9.25 -3.33 -0.07
N LEU A 168 9.16 -2.01 -0.20
CA LEU A 168 8.78 -1.38 -1.47
C LEU A 168 9.71 -1.73 -2.62
N GLN A 169 11.01 -1.74 -2.38
CA GLN A 169 11.99 -2.12 -3.40
C GLN A 169 11.74 -3.55 -3.88
N LYS A 170 11.52 -4.48 -2.95
CA LYS A 170 11.15 -5.86 -3.29
C LYS A 170 9.83 -5.94 -4.07
N LEU A 171 8.81 -5.13 -3.73
CA LEU A 171 7.56 -5.10 -4.49
C LEU A 171 7.79 -4.67 -5.94
N SER A 172 8.65 -3.68 -6.18
CA SER A 172 9.02 -3.20 -7.51
C SER A 172 9.79 -4.24 -8.34
N ASP A 173 10.54 -5.14 -7.70
CA ASP A 173 11.32 -6.17 -8.37
C ASP A 173 10.46 -7.36 -8.85
N TYR A 174 9.26 -7.53 -8.27
CA TYR A 174 8.31 -8.59 -8.62
C TYR A 174 6.98 -7.98 -9.09
N PRO A 175 6.93 -7.41 -10.31
CA PRO A 175 5.66 -6.98 -10.87
C PRO A 175 4.73 -8.18 -10.96
N CYS A 176 3.60 -8.12 -10.27
CA CYS A 176 2.51 -9.06 -10.46
C CYS A 176 2.02 -8.88 -11.90
N LEU A 177 2.49 -9.73 -12.81
CA LEU A 177 1.90 -9.84 -14.13
C LEU A 177 0.46 -10.30 -13.91
N GLU A 178 -0.47 -9.43 -14.25
CA GLU A 178 -1.87 -9.76 -14.37
C GLU A 178 -2.01 -10.77 -15.52
N SER A 179 -1.79 -12.04 -15.20
CA SER A 179 -2.37 -13.14 -15.95
C SER A 179 -3.52 -13.66 -15.10
N MET A 180 -4.68 -13.06 -15.25
CA MET A 180 -5.93 -13.79 -15.05
C MET A 180 -6.69 -13.79 -16.39
N PRO A 181 -7.18 -14.95 -16.84
CA PRO A 181 -8.00 -15.06 -18.05
C PRO A 181 -9.34 -14.34 -17.93
#